data_AF-A0A060YVB6-F1
#
_entry.id   AF-A0A060YVB6-F1
#
_cell.length_a   1.000
_cell.length_b   1.000
_cell.length_c   1.000
_cell.angle_alpha   90.00
_cell.angle_beta   90.00
_cell.angle_gamma   90.00
#
_symmetry.space_group_name_H-M   'P 1'
#
loop_
_entity.id
_entity.type
_entity.pdbx_description
1 polymer ?
#
loop_
_entity_poly.entity_id
_entity_poly.type
_entity_poly.pdbx_seq_one_letter_code
_entity_poly.pdbx_strand_id
1 'polypeptide(L)'
;MCLNGVIDAAVNGGIARYQEAFFDKEYIGSHAEDTEKITSLKDLMQEQVHILGAGLAVHDKLVHPEMRPLHKKLIDQFQMMRSSLYVSGFLIKGVL
;
A
#
# COMPACT_ATOMS: atom_id res chain seq x y z
N MET A 1 5.43 5.62 -15.41
CA MET A 1 6.25 6.05 -14.26
C MET A 1 5.50 6.02 -12.93
N CYS A 2 4.19 6.32 -12.88
CA CYS A 2 3.41 6.39 -11.62
C CYS A 2 3.42 5.11 -10.77
N LEU A 3 3.24 3.92 -11.37
CA LEU A 3 3.27 2.66 -10.62
C LEU A 3 4.57 2.48 -9.81
N ASN A 4 5.70 2.76 -10.44
CA ASN A 4 7.01 2.63 -9.81
C ASN A 4 7.16 3.60 -8.64
N GLY A 5 6.83 4.89 -8.84
CA GLY A 5 6.97 5.89 -7.77
C GLY A 5 6.12 5.62 -6.53
N VAL A 6 4.97 4.94 -6.68
CA VAL A 6 4.12 4.58 -5.54
C VAL A 6 4.56 3.25 -4.92
N ILE A 7 4.83 2.22 -5.74
CA ILE A 7 5.21 0.87 -5.26
C ILE A 7 6.61 0.86 -4.65
N ASP A 8 7.58 1.49 -5.30
CA ASP A 8 8.98 1.58 -4.90
C ASP A 8 9.29 2.96 -4.30
N ALA A 9 8.56 3.33 -3.25
CA ALA A 9 8.70 4.64 -2.60
C ALA A 9 10.00 4.74 -1.75
N ALA A 10 11.14 4.26 -2.24
CA ALA A 10 12.40 4.14 -1.52
C ALA A 10 12.97 5.48 -1.01
N VAL A 11 12.61 6.60 -1.65
CA VAL A 11 13.07 7.95 -1.24
C VAL A 11 12.14 8.57 -0.20
N ASN A 12 10.83 8.53 -0.44
CA ASN A 12 9.84 9.21 0.41
C ASN A 12 9.22 8.31 1.50
N GLY A 13 9.53 7.01 1.50
CA GLY A 13 9.09 6.03 2.51
C GLY A 13 7.67 5.48 2.34
N GLY A 14 6.82 6.12 1.53
CA GLY A 14 5.52 5.58 1.10
C GLY A 14 4.56 5.23 2.26
N ILE A 15 3.80 4.14 2.10
CA ILE A 15 2.82 3.67 3.10
C ILE A 15 3.44 3.42 4.47
N ALA A 16 4.68 2.90 4.51
CA ALA A 16 5.34 2.53 5.76
C ALA A 16 5.46 3.72 6.74
N ARG A 17 5.73 4.93 6.23
CA ARG A 17 5.83 6.15 7.05
C ARG A 17 4.53 6.46 7.81
N TYR A 18 3.39 6.25 7.17
CA TYR A 18 2.09 6.45 7.81
C TYR A 18 1.79 5.36 8.85
N GLN A 19 2.17 4.11 8.57
CA GLN A 19 2.01 3.02 9.53
C GLN A 19 2.84 3.30 10.80
N GLU A 20 4.12 3.68 10.62
CA GLU A 20 5.03 4.02 11.71
C GLU A 20 4.54 5.22 12.54
N ALA A 21 3.95 6.23 11.88
CA ALA A 21 3.52 7.45 12.56
C ALA A 21 2.17 7.32 13.27
N PHE A 22 1.19 6.62 12.67
CA PHE A 22 -0.21 6.70 13.09
C PHE A 22 -0.80 5.39 13.59
N PHE A 23 -0.17 4.24 13.31
CA PHE A 23 -0.72 2.93 13.71
C PHE A 23 -0.04 2.35 14.96
N ASP A 24 0.86 3.12 15.57
CA ASP A 24 1.38 2.82 16.89
C ASP A 24 0.27 2.86 17.95
N LYS A 25 0.32 1.92 18.91
CA LYS A 25 -0.74 1.78 19.92
C LYS A 25 -0.73 2.92 20.93
N GLU A 26 0.44 3.47 21.26
CA GLU A 26 0.57 4.59 22.19
C GLU A 26 0.03 5.86 21.54
N TYR A 27 0.32 6.07 20.24
CA TYR A 27 -0.27 7.17 19.47
C TYR A 27 -1.80 7.10 19.46
N ILE A 28 -2.37 5.95 19.08
CA ILE A 28 -3.84 5.76 19.04
C ILE A 28 -4.46 5.96 20.43
N GLY A 29 -3.80 5.48 21.48
CA GLY A 29 -4.29 5.61 22.85
C GLY A 29 -4.25 7.04 23.39
N SER A 30 -3.31 7.86 22.92
CA SER A 30 -3.13 9.25 23.35
C SER A 30 -3.88 10.28 22.50
N HIS A 31 -4.32 9.90 21.29
CA HIS A 31 -5.01 10.77 20.33
C HIS A 31 -6.32 10.15 19.85
N ALA A 32 -7.25 9.92 20.79
CA ALA A 32 -8.53 9.28 20.49
C ALA A 32 -9.37 10.07 19.47
N GLU A 33 -9.21 11.38 19.39
CA GLU A 33 -9.83 12.28 18.42
C GLU A 33 -9.47 11.99 16.96
N ASP A 34 -8.33 11.35 16.71
CA ASP A 34 -7.87 11.04 15.36
C ASP A 34 -8.34 9.66 14.87
N THR A 35 -9.05 8.89 15.70
CA THR A 35 -9.49 7.51 15.39
C THR A 35 -10.23 7.39 14.04
N GLU A 36 -11.12 8.33 13.73
CA GLU A 36 -11.87 8.33 12.46
C GLU A 36 -10.96 8.61 11.25
N LYS A 37 -9.99 9.53 11.40
CA LYS A 37 -9.02 9.84 10.35
C LYS A 37 -8.06 8.69 10.12
N ILE A 38 -7.61 8.04 11.20
CA ILE A 38 -6.75 6.85 11.15
C ILE A 38 -7.50 5.72 10.44
N THR A 39 -8.77 5.50 10.77
CA THR A 39 -9.62 4.51 10.07
C THR A 39 -9.75 4.85 8.58
N SER A 40 -10.01 6.12 8.25
CA SER A 40 -10.10 6.56 6.85
C SER A 40 -8.79 6.37 6.10
N LEU A 41 -7.65 6.64 6.74
CA LEU A 41 -6.31 6.42 6.18
C LEU A 41 -6.07 4.93 5.88
N LYS A 42 -6.52 4.05 6.76
CA LYS A 42 -6.49 2.60 6.56
C LYS A 42 -7.29 2.19 5.31
N ASP A 43 -8.51 2.70 5.18
CA ASP A 43 -9.37 2.36 4.02
C ASP A 43 -8.76 2.85 2.70
N LEU A 44 -8.24 4.08 2.67
CA LEU A 44 -7.55 4.63 1.50
C LEU A 44 -6.30 3.85 1.12
N MET A 45 -5.55 3.32 2.09
CA MET A 45 -4.41 2.44 1.80
C MET A 45 -4.85 1.13 1.14
N GLN A 46 -5.96 0.55 1.58
CA GLN A 46 -6.52 -0.66 0.96
C GLN A 46 -7.00 -0.38 -0.46
N GLU A 47 -7.67 0.75 -0.69
CA GLU A 47 -8.07 1.19 -2.02
C GLU A 47 -6.85 1.39 -2.94
N GLN A 48 -5.78 2.01 -2.44
CA GLN A 48 -4.53 2.17 -3.18
C GLN A 48 -3.95 0.81 -3.62
N VAL A 49 -3.94 -0.21 -2.75
CA VAL A 49 -3.49 -1.57 -3.12
C VAL A 49 -4.32 -2.14 -4.27
N HIS A 50 -5.64 -1.97 -4.24
CA HIS A 50 -6.52 -2.46 -5.30
C HIS A 50 -6.24 -1.76 -6.63
N ILE A 51 -6.10 -0.43 -6.62
CA ILE A 51 -5.81 0.38 -7.80
C ILE A 51 -4.44 0.00 -8.39
N LEU A 52 -3.42 -0.15 -7.54
CA LEU A 52 -2.08 -0.57 -7.97
C LEU A 52 -2.09 -1.96 -8.59
N GLY A 53 -2.84 -2.90 -8.00
CA GLY A 53 -3.03 -4.25 -8.55
C GLY A 53 -3.65 -4.22 -9.95
N ALA A 54 -4.73 -3.44 -10.14
CA ALA A 54 -5.35 -3.26 -11.44
C ALA A 54 -4.38 -2.61 -12.46
N GLY A 55 -3.64 -1.60 -12.04
CA GLY A 55 -2.62 -0.94 -12.88
C GLY A 55 -1.49 -1.89 -13.29
N LEU A 56 -1.03 -2.74 -12.37
CA LEU A 56 -0.03 -3.77 -12.67
C LEU A 56 -0.56 -4.81 -13.66
N ALA A 57 -1.83 -5.21 -13.56
CA ALA A 57 -2.44 -6.14 -14.51
C ALA A 57 -2.54 -5.56 -15.93
N VAL A 58 -2.83 -4.26 -16.05
CA VAL A 58 -2.78 -3.57 -17.35
C VAL A 58 -1.33 -3.45 -17.85
N HIS A 59 -0.40 -3.11 -16.96
CA HIS A 59 1.02 -3.01 -17.31
C HIS A 59 1.59 -4.34 -17.81
N ASP A 60 1.22 -5.48 -17.19
CA ASP A 60 1.65 -6.81 -17.62
C ASP A 60 1.29 -7.11 -19.09
N LYS A 61 0.12 -6.63 -19.53
CA LYS A 61 -0.38 -6.84 -20.91
C LYS A 61 0.33 -5.95 -21.93
N LEU A 62 0.79 -4.77 -21.53
CA LEU A 62 1.25 -3.72 -22.46
C LEU A 62 2.76 -3.46 -22.40
N VAL A 63 3.46 -4.00 -21.40
CA VAL A 63 4.89 -3.73 -21.20
C VAL A 63 5.73 -4.27 -22.36
N HIS A 64 6.66 -3.43 -22.85
CA HIS A 64 7.65 -3.83 -23.84
C HIS A 64 8.50 -5.01 -23.32
N PRO A 65 8.89 -5.99 -24.16
CA PRO A 65 9.65 -7.15 -23.72
C PRO A 65 10.91 -6.81 -22.90
N GLU A 66 11.66 -5.79 -23.32
CA GLU A 66 12.88 -5.35 -22.61
C GLU A 66 12.61 -4.78 -21.21
N MET A 67 11.38 -4.33 -20.94
CA MET A 67 10.97 -3.76 -19.65
C MET A 67 10.32 -4.80 -18.72
N ARG A 68 10.24 -6.07 -19.14
CA ARG A 68 9.75 -7.18 -18.30
C ARG A 68 10.49 -7.33 -16.97
N PRO A 69 11.83 -7.16 -16.89
CA PRO A 69 12.54 -7.19 -15.60
C PRO A 69 12.04 -6.11 -14.62
N LEU A 70 11.74 -4.91 -15.11
CA LEU A 70 11.14 -3.85 -14.29
C LEU A 70 9.75 -4.26 -13.82
N HIS A 71 8.91 -4.80 -14.71
CA HIS A 71 7.58 -5.27 -14.31
C HIS A 71 7.65 -6.31 -13.19
N LYS A 72 8.56 -7.29 -13.31
CA LYS A 72 8.78 -8.30 -12.26
C LYS A 72 9.17 -7.65 -10.93
N LYS A 73 10.14 -6.72 -10.94
CA LYS A 73 10.53 -5.96 -9.74
C LYS A 73 9.31 -5.27 -9.08
N LEU A 74 8.45 -4.63 -9.88
CA LEU A 74 7.26 -3.96 -9.37
C LEU A 74 6.26 -4.94 -8.74
N ILE A 75 6.07 -6.13 -9.31
CA ILE A 75 5.24 -7.17 -8.71
C ILE A 75 5.80 -7.58 -7.36
N ASP A 76 7.09 -7.87 -7.27
CA ASP A 76 7.73 -8.32 -6.03
C ASP A 76 7.61 -7.25 -4.92
N GLN A 77 7.87 -5.98 -5.24
CA GLN A 77 7.72 -4.88 -4.28
C GLN A 77 6.26 -4.61 -3.90
N PHE A 78 5.33 -4.75 -4.86
CA PHE A 78 3.91 -4.64 -4.56
C PHE A 78 3.45 -5.73 -3.59
N GLN A 79 3.95 -6.96 -3.72
CA GLN A 79 3.63 -8.04 -2.77
C GLN A 79 4.15 -7.74 -1.36
N MET A 80 5.35 -7.18 -1.23
CA MET A 80 5.89 -6.75 0.07
C MET A 80 5.03 -5.64 0.69
N MET A 81 4.71 -4.60 -0.08
CA MET A 81 3.83 -3.51 0.35
C MET A 81 2.46 -4.02 0.78
N ARG A 82 1.84 -4.88 -0.02
CA ARG A 82 0.52 -5.44 0.29
C ARG A 82 0.55 -6.28 1.56
N SER A 83 1.61 -7.06 1.77
CA SER A 83 1.75 -7.90 2.97
C SER A 83 1.93 -7.06 4.24
N SER A 84 2.63 -5.92 4.17
CA SER A 84 2.80 -5.05 5.35
C SER A 84 1.50 -4.47 5.87
N LEU A 85 0.48 -4.33 5.01
CA LEU A 85 -0.85 -3.86 5.41
C LEU A 85 -1.69 -4.96 6.07
N TYR A 86 -1.57 -6.22 5.64
CA TYR A 86 -2.33 -7.33 6.22
C TYR A 86 -1.81 -7.75 7.61
N VAL A 87 -0.50 -7.70 7.84
CA VAL A 87 0.11 -8.12 9.12
C VAL A 87 -0.26 -7.17 10.27
N SER A 88 -0.61 -5.91 9.98
CA SER A 88 -1.02 -4.91 10.99
C SER A 88 -2.44 -5.10 11.56
N GLY A 89 -3.10 -6.24 11.34
CA GLY A 89 -4.44 -6.51 11.88
C GLY A 89 -5.56 -5.78 11.13
N PHE A 90 -5.37 -5.52 9.84
CA PHE A 90 -6.38 -4.95 8.95
C PHE A 90 -7.44 -6.01 8.57
N LEU A 91 -8.38 -6.27 9.47
CA LEU A 91 -9.66 -6.87 9.13
C LEU A 91 -10.76 -5.93 9.59
N ILE A 92 -11.20 -5.05 8.69
CA ILE A 92 -12.54 -4.48 8.81
C ILE A 92 -13.48 -5.55 8.25
N LYS A 93 -14.43 -5.96 9.10
CA LYS A 93 -15.46 -6.93 8.79
C LYS A 93 -16.16 -6.58 7.46
N GLY A 94 -16.25 -7.57 6.56
CA GLY A 94 -17.30 -7.61 5.54
C GLY A 94 -16.85 -7.31 4.12
N VAL A 95 -16.18 -8.28 3.49
CA VAL A 95 -16.45 -8.64 2.08
C VAL A 95 -16.25 -10.16 1.96
N LEU A 96 -17.33 -10.90 2.21
CA LEU A 96 -17.59 -12.25 1.66
C LEU A 96 -18.63 -12.06 0.56
#